data_AF-A0A9D6IVE4-F1
#
_entry.id   AF-A0A9D6IVE4-F1
#
_cell.length_a   1.000
_cell.length_b   1.000
_cell.length_c   1.000
_cell.angle_alpha   90.00
_cell.angle_beta   90.00
_cell.angle_gamma   90.00
#
_symmetry.space_group_name_H-M   'P 1'
#
loop_
_entity.id
_entity.type
_entity.pdbx_description
1 polymer ?
#
loop_
_entity_poly.entity_id
_entity_poly.type
_entity_poly.pdbx_seq_one_letter_code
_entity_poly.pdbx_strand_id
1 'polypeptide(L)'
;MVLILFLALQDSRAELQEKVAKQLRNQATVRVSIGEFLAGAQMHEWAQREYRRACELDPGCEAAWTKRGYRKVDGKWEFDGTHPVPTKNKKTGAEGEKLRKEYQKKLDSMGADFAQRFARLAEEAEKAGLKEEAAAAWRRSLECDPTNERARKALGYEKLPSGGWATPDEKRLLEEIRSGLASAPTGSAMTEETAFEKALKFPLTKRQADHFVALSPHLPDATLQAFVRYGEHTIATWRKLFGADAFGKTKVYFLVFEKKEQHEAYIDAYHHGTRQEKDHAKKTSGQLGFPTTECWQGAHTQDSIEDYCVHATAQNLMRIFAVGKRTKTHDPIWITEGTAYWFTRSVHNSARWGCVELSSTGTGEEKDPRKPEGWPRLVRAAVVEERDPHIHGVLKCLNYQELSTMETIKAWSLVDFLLLEHRAKFVEFCKDLRGAEDNGEKSLAKVFGWTIEELDAKWREWVAVAYAGR
;
A
#
# COMPACT_ATOMS: atom_id res chain seq x y z
N MET A 1 -32.93 -18.47 -32.64
CA MET A 1 -31.54 -17.99 -32.82
C MET A 1 -30.89 -17.60 -31.50
N VAL A 2 -31.50 -16.72 -30.67
CA VAL A 2 -30.92 -16.29 -29.36
C VAL A 2 -30.61 -17.47 -28.41
N LEU A 3 -31.51 -18.45 -28.29
CA LEU A 3 -31.30 -19.62 -27.43
C LEU A 3 -30.11 -20.50 -27.88
N ILE A 4 -29.93 -20.67 -29.20
CA ILE A 4 -28.82 -21.47 -29.76
C ILE A 4 -27.48 -20.79 -29.48
N LEU A 5 -27.42 -19.46 -29.63
CA LEU A 5 -26.22 -18.69 -29.33
C LEU A 5 -25.86 -18.74 -27.84
N PHE A 6 -26.86 -18.67 -26.96
CA PHE A 6 -26.64 -18.76 -25.51
C PHE A 6 -26.08 -20.13 -25.09
N LEU A 7 -26.64 -21.23 -25.61
CA LEU A 7 -26.14 -22.57 -25.32
C LEU A 7 -24.69 -22.77 -25.83
N ALA A 8 -24.39 -22.31 -27.04
CA ALA A 8 -23.03 -22.38 -27.59
C ALA A 8 -22.00 -21.61 -26.74
N LEU A 9 -22.40 -20.47 -26.16
CA LEU A 9 -21.55 -19.70 -25.24
C LEU A 9 -21.36 -20.43 -23.90
N GLN A 10 -22.38 -21.09 -23.37
CA GLN A 10 -22.27 -21.90 -22.16
C GLN A 10 -21.32 -23.09 -22.34
N ASP A 11 -21.43 -23.80 -23.46
CA ASP A 11 -20.54 -24.92 -23.78
C ASP A 11 -19.09 -24.44 -23.92
N SER A 12 -18.87 -23.34 -24.65
CA SER A 12 -17.54 -22.73 -24.81
C SER A 12 -16.93 -22.31 -23.47
N ARG A 13 -17.76 -21.76 -22.57
CA ARG A 13 -17.34 -21.38 -21.21
C ARG A 13 -16.94 -22.60 -20.38
N ALA A 14 -17.73 -23.67 -20.41
CA ALA A 14 -17.42 -24.90 -19.67
C ALA A 14 -16.12 -25.55 -20.16
N GLU A 15 -15.93 -25.63 -21.49
CA GLU A 15 -14.69 -26.15 -22.07
C GLU A 15 -13.46 -25.33 -21.64
N LEU A 16 -13.57 -24.00 -21.68
CA LEU A 16 -12.49 -23.10 -21.26
C LEU A 16 -12.17 -23.24 -19.77
N GLN A 17 -13.20 -23.34 -18.91
CA GLN A 17 -13.03 -23.55 -17.48
C GLN A 17 -12.29 -24.86 -17.18
N GLU A 18 -12.59 -25.94 -17.90
CA GLU A 18 -11.86 -27.20 -17.74
C GLU A 18 -10.40 -27.10 -18.21
N LYS A 19 -10.13 -26.38 -19.31
CA LYS A 19 -8.76 -26.09 -19.75
C LYS A 19 -7.98 -25.29 -18.72
N VAL A 20 -8.60 -24.27 -18.11
CA VAL A 20 -8.00 -23.48 -17.02
C VAL A 20 -7.71 -24.38 -15.81
N ALA A 21 -8.69 -25.17 -15.36
CA ALA A 21 -8.52 -26.10 -14.25
C ALA A 21 -7.38 -27.09 -14.52
N LYS A 22 -7.27 -27.61 -15.74
CA LYS A 22 -6.15 -28.46 -16.15
C LYS A 22 -4.80 -27.76 -16.04
N GLN A 23 -4.69 -26.48 -16.44
CA GLN A 23 -3.44 -25.75 -16.28
C GLN A 23 -3.09 -25.49 -14.81
N LEU A 24 -4.08 -25.23 -13.96
CA LEU A 24 -3.88 -25.09 -12.52
C LEU A 24 -3.36 -26.39 -11.88
N ARG A 25 -3.94 -27.55 -12.24
CA ARG A 25 -3.45 -28.88 -11.81
C ARG A 25 -2.02 -29.15 -12.27
N ASN A 26 -1.71 -28.81 -13.52
CA ASN A 26 -0.34 -28.91 -14.05
C ASN A 26 0.62 -28.02 -13.25
N GLN A 27 0.22 -26.79 -12.93
CA GLN A 27 1.01 -25.86 -12.14
C GLN A 27 1.23 -26.38 -10.71
N ALA A 28 0.18 -26.91 -10.07
CA ALA A 28 0.28 -27.55 -8.76
C ALA A 28 1.30 -28.71 -8.76
N THR A 29 1.27 -29.55 -9.79
CA THR A 29 2.24 -30.65 -9.95
C THR A 29 3.68 -30.15 -10.01
N VAL A 30 3.96 -29.09 -10.78
CA VAL A 30 5.31 -28.52 -10.85
C VAL A 30 5.71 -27.90 -9.52
N ARG A 31 4.79 -27.22 -8.82
CA ARG A 31 5.02 -26.68 -7.47
C ARG A 31 5.40 -27.78 -6.48
N VAL A 32 4.75 -28.94 -6.52
CA VAL A 32 5.16 -30.11 -5.71
C VAL A 32 6.59 -30.52 -6.01
N SER A 33 6.97 -30.63 -7.30
CA SER A 33 8.34 -30.99 -7.69
C SER A 33 9.38 -29.99 -7.19
N ILE A 34 9.09 -28.68 -7.24
CA ILE A 34 9.96 -27.65 -6.67
C ILE A 34 10.06 -27.79 -5.16
N GLY A 35 8.94 -28.05 -4.48
CA GLY A 35 8.93 -28.32 -3.05
C GLY A 35 9.79 -29.53 -2.67
N GLU A 36 9.75 -30.61 -3.45
CA GLU A 36 10.61 -31.79 -3.23
C GLU A 36 12.09 -31.49 -3.43
N PHE A 37 12.44 -30.71 -4.46
CA PHE A 37 13.80 -30.22 -4.66
C PHE A 37 14.30 -29.42 -3.44
N LEU A 38 13.48 -28.48 -2.95
CA LEU A 38 13.80 -27.67 -1.77
C LEU A 38 13.93 -28.50 -0.49
N ALA A 39 13.02 -29.46 -0.29
CA ALA A 39 13.06 -30.36 0.86
C ALA A 39 14.34 -31.22 0.84
N GLY A 40 14.73 -31.74 -0.32
CA GLY A 40 16.00 -32.46 -0.51
C GLY A 40 17.23 -31.58 -0.25
N ALA A 41 17.15 -30.30 -0.59
CA ALA A 41 18.17 -29.30 -0.27
C ALA A 41 18.13 -28.80 1.19
N GLN A 42 17.25 -29.36 2.03
CA GLN A 42 17.02 -28.97 3.43
C GLN A 42 16.52 -27.51 3.61
N MET A 43 15.85 -26.98 2.59
CA MET A 43 15.14 -25.70 2.61
C MET A 43 13.65 -25.94 2.93
N HIS A 44 13.39 -26.53 4.10
CA HIS A 44 12.08 -27.05 4.45
C HIS A 44 10.97 -26.01 4.56
N GLU A 45 11.29 -24.79 5.01
CA GLU A 45 10.32 -23.69 5.08
C GLU A 45 9.81 -23.32 3.68
N TRP A 46 10.73 -23.18 2.72
CA TRP A 46 10.39 -22.87 1.34
C TRP A 46 9.68 -24.04 0.65
N ALA A 47 10.04 -25.28 0.98
CA ALA A 47 9.32 -26.45 0.49
C ALA A 47 7.84 -26.44 0.95
N GLN A 48 7.59 -26.15 2.22
CA GLN A 48 6.22 -26.06 2.76
C GLN A 48 5.40 -24.95 2.09
N ARG A 49 6.05 -23.84 1.71
CA ARG A 49 5.41 -22.78 0.93
C ARG A 49 4.96 -23.28 -0.45
N GLU A 50 5.83 -23.98 -1.18
CA GLU A 50 5.47 -24.54 -2.49
C GLU A 50 4.35 -25.57 -2.41
N TYR A 51 4.36 -26.43 -1.38
CA TYR A 51 3.26 -27.39 -1.17
C TYR A 51 1.94 -26.69 -0.82
N ARG A 52 1.98 -25.61 -0.04
CA ARG A 52 0.79 -24.81 0.24
C ARG A 52 0.24 -24.21 -1.06
N ARG A 53 1.10 -23.60 -1.88
CA ARG A 53 0.69 -23.00 -3.16
C ARG A 53 0.14 -24.06 -4.12
N ALA A 54 0.68 -25.27 -4.10
CA ALA A 54 0.11 -26.39 -4.85
C ALA A 54 -1.32 -26.75 -4.40
N CYS A 55 -1.59 -26.77 -3.07
CA CYS A 55 -2.93 -27.00 -2.53
C CYS A 55 -3.92 -25.87 -2.87
N GLU A 56 -3.45 -24.63 -2.96
CA GLU A 56 -4.27 -23.47 -3.36
C GLU A 56 -4.67 -23.54 -4.84
N LEU A 57 -3.74 -23.97 -5.70
CA LEU A 57 -3.97 -24.13 -7.15
C LEU A 57 -4.86 -25.34 -7.45
N ASP A 58 -4.66 -26.44 -6.72
CA ASP A 58 -5.43 -27.67 -6.82
C ASP A 58 -5.69 -28.25 -5.41
N PRO A 59 -6.87 -27.99 -4.82
CA PRO A 59 -7.25 -28.55 -3.53
C PRO A 59 -7.25 -30.09 -3.49
N GLY A 60 -7.34 -30.73 -4.65
CA GLY A 60 -7.27 -32.19 -4.83
C GLY A 60 -5.85 -32.76 -4.93
N CYS A 61 -4.81 -31.92 -4.87
CA CYS A 61 -3.42 -32.34 -5.03
C CYS A 61 -2.90 -33.14 -3.81
N GLU A 62 -3.20 -34.43 -3.79
CA GLU A 62 -2.87 -35.37 -2.71
C GLU A 62 -1.38 -35.40 -2.35
N ALA A 63 -0.50 -35.31 -3.35
CA ALA A 63 0.94 -35.25 -3.12
C ALA A 63 1.32 -34.02 -2.27
N ALA A 64 0.74 -32.86 -2.54
CA ALA A 64 1.03 -31.63 -1.79
C ALA A 64 0.55 -31.72 -0.34
N TRP A 65 -0.69 -32.18 -0.13
CA TRP A 65 -1.26 -32.36 1.21
C TRP A 65 -0.46 -33.35 2.05
N THR A 66 -0.08 -34.49 1.47
CA THR A 66 0.75 -35.50 2.13
C THR A 66 2.11 -34.91 2.56
N LYS A 67 2.77 -34.13 1.69
CA LYS A 67 4.05 -33.49 2.01
C LYS A 67 3.94 -32.36 3.03
N ARG A 68 2.73 -31.84 3.28
CA ARG A 68 2.41 -30.92 4.38
C ARG A 68 2.08 -31.64 5.69
N GLY A 69 2.10 -32.98 5.71
CA GLY A 69 1.77 -33.78 6.88
C GLY A 69 0.27 -33.91 7.10
N TYR A 70 -0.54 -33.90 6.04
CA TYR A 70 -1.98 -34.17 6.12
C TYR A 70 -2.29 -35.53 5.51
N ARG A 71 -3.33 -36.19 6.02
CA ARG A 71 -3.89 -37.42 5.46
C ARG A 71 -5.38 -37.24 5.20
N LYS A 72 -5.93 -38.06 4.30
CA LYS A 72 -7.35 -37.99 3.94
C LYS A 72 -8.17 -38.91 4.85
N VAL A 73 -9.08 -38.34 5.64
CA VAL A 73 -10.02 -39.05 6.52
C VAL A 73 -11.43 -38.64 6.11
N ASP A 74 -12.26 -39.59 5.71
CA ASP A 74 -13.64 -39.36 5.26
C ASP A 74 -13.78 -38.24 4.20
N GLY A 75 -12.83 -38.20 3.27
CA GLY A 75 -12.80 -37.22 2.18
C GLY A 75 -12.27 -35.83 2.57
N LYS A 76 -11.94 -35.59 3.84
CA LYS A 76 -11.37 -34.34 4.35
C LYS A 76 -9.88 -34.51 4.66
N TRP A 77 -9.13 -33.43 4.54
CA TRP A 77 -7.71 -33.40 4.90
C TRP A 77 -7.56 -33.09 6.38
N GLU A 78 -6.95 -34.00 7.14
CA GLU A 78 -6.66 -33.85 8.56
C GLU A 78 -5.15 -33.90 8.80
N PHE A 79 -4.66 -33.07 9.72
CA PHE A 79 -3.24 -33.05 10.07
C PHE A 79 -2.85 -34.38 10.72
N ASP A 80 -1.84 -35.03 10.16
CA ASP A 80 -1.27 -36.27 10.67
C ASP A 80 -0.12 -35.97 11.63
N GLY A 81 -0.45 -35.85 12.91
CA GLY A 81 0.53 -35.60 13.97
C GLY A 81 1.57 -36.70 14.17
N THR A 82 1.45 -37.85 13.49
CA THR A 82 2.43 -38.96 13.60
C THR A 82 3.68 -38.74 12.75
N HIS A 83 3.64 -37.81 11.79
CA HIS A 83 4.74 -37.52 10.87
C HIS A 83 5.13 -36.04 10.95
N PRO A 84 5.97 -35.64 11.92
CA PRO A 84 6.37 -34.24 12.06
C PRO A 84 7.11 -33.77 10.81
N VAL A 85 6.60 -32.72 10.19
CA VAL A 85 7.19 -32.14 8.99
C VAL A 85 8.19 -31.07 9.40
N PRO A 86 9.46 -31.13 8.95
CA PRO A 86 10.41 -30.06 9.20
C PRO A 86 9.89 -28.73 8.66
N THR A 87 9.98 -27.65 9.45
CA THR A 87 9.48 -26.32 9.08
C THR A 87 10.56 -25.26 8.94
N LYS A 88 11.80 -25.56 9.35
CA LYS A 88 12.91 -24.61 9.34
C LYS A 88 13.95 -24.99 8.30
N ASN A 89 14.44 -23.99 7.56
CA ASN A 89 15.58 -24.13 6.67
C ASN A 89 16.84 -24.48 7.47
N LYS A 90 17.59 -25.49 7.04
CA LYS A 90 18.87 -25.86 7.67
C LYS A 90 20.06 -25.10 7.09
N LYS A 91 19.96 -24.68 5.82
CA LYS A 91 21.01 -23.92 5.14
C LYS A 91 20.73 -22.42 5.23
N THR A 92 21.75 -21.66 5.59
CA THR A 92 21.72 -20.21 5.76
C THR A 92 22.94 -19.57 5.10
N GLY A 93 23.07 -18.25 5.19
CA GLY A 93 24.22 -17.52 4.63
C GLY A 93 24.39 -17.73 3.12
N ALA A 94 25.64 -17.86 2.67
CA ALA A 94 25.97 -17.97 1.24
C ALA A 94 25.35 -19.18 0.54
N GLU A 95 25.25 -20.33 1.23
CA GLU A 95 24.63 -21.54 0.67
C GLU A 95 23.12 -21.37 0.48
N GLY A 96 22.44 -20.83 1.50
CA GLY A 96 21.01 -20.53 1.43
C GLY A 96 20.71 -19.54 0.30
N GLU A 97 21.54 -18.52 0.13
CA GLU A 97 21.39 -17.53 -0.95
C GLU A 97 21.65 -18.13 -2.34
N LYS A 98 22.64 -19.02 -2.49
CA LYS A 98 22.85 -19.75 -3.75
C LYS A 98 21.61 -20.59 -4.12
N LEU A 99 21.06 -21.33 -3.15
CA LEU A 99 19.83 -22.11 -3.35
C LEU A 99 18.64 -21.23 -3.67
N ARG A 100 18.54 -20.04 -3.05
CA ARG A 100 17.51 -19.04 -3.35
C ARG A 100 17.54 -18.64 -4.81
N LYS A 101 18.72 -18.32 -5.35
CA LYS A 101 18.88 -17.92 -6.76
C LYS A 101 18.51 -19.05 -7.72
N GLU A 102 18.90 -20.28 -7.40
CA GLU A 102 18.52 -21.45 -8.22
C GLU A 102 17.00 -21.69 -8.19
N TYR A 103 16.41 -21.62 -7.01
CA TYR A 103 14.96 -21.71 -6.81
C TYR A 103 14.22 -20.61 -7.58
N GLN A 104 14.66 -19.35 -7.49
CA GLN A 104 14.07 -18.24 -8.23
C GLN A 104 14.14 -18.47 -9.73
N LYS A 105 15.27 -18.94 -10.26
CA LYS A 105 15.42 -19.28 -11.68
C LYS A 105 14.44 -20.37 -12.12
N LYS A 106 14.21 -21.39 -11.27
CA LYS A 106 13.20 -22.44 -11.54
C LYS A 106 11.79 -21.85 -11.57
N LEU A 107 11.47 -20.96 -10.62
CA LEU A 107 10.19 -20.25 -10.59
C LEU A 107 9.98 -19.39 -11.84
N ASP A 108 10.97 -18.60 -12.24
CA ASP A 108 10.88 -17.71 -13.40
C ASP A 108 10.68 -18.52 -14.69
N SER A 109 11.45 -19.61 -14.86
CA SER A 109 11.33 -20.49 -16.03
C SER A 109 9.96 -21.16 -16.12
N MET A 110 9.43 -21.64 -14.99
CA MET A 110 8.09 -22.23 -14.93
C MET A 110 7.01 -21.16 -15.15
N GLY A 111 7.17 -19.99 -14.52
CA GLY A 111 6.26 -18.87 -14.62
C GLY A 111 6.08 -18.42 -16.06
N ALA A 112 7.16 -18.30 -16.82
CA ALA A 112 7.12 -17.96 -18.24
C ALA A 112 6.31 -18.98 -19.08
N ASP A 113 6.49 -20.29 -18.86
CA ASP A 113 5.73 -21.33 -19.59
C ASP A 113 4.23 -21.26 -19.25
N PHE A 114 3.87 -21.22 -17.95
CA PHE A 114 2.46 -21.11 -17.56
C PHE A 114 1.83 -19.79 -18.02
N ALA A 115 2.58 -18.69 -17.99
CA ALA A 115 2.11 -17.41 -18.50
C ALA A 115 1.73 -17.50 -19.98
N GLN A 116 2.54 -18.16 -20.81
CA GLN A 116 2.20 -18.38 -22.22
C GLN A 116 0.97 -19.27 -22.40
N ARG A 117 0.80 -20.31 -21.56
CA ARG A 117 -0.38 -21.18 -21.62
C ARG A 117 -1.66 -20.43 -21.26
N PHE A 118 -1.64 -19.64 -20.18
CA PHE A 118 -2.78 -18.80 -19.79
C PHE A 118 -3.06 -17.69 -20.82
N ALA A 119 -2.03 -17.12 -21.44
CA ALA A 119 -2.20 -16.18 -22.54
C ALA A 119 -2.98 -16.78 -23.72
N ARG A 120 -2.66 -18.02 -24.13
CA ARG A 120 -3.39 -18.72 -25.20
C ARG A 120 -4.86 -18.96 -24.82
N LEU A 121 -5.13 -19.36 -23.57
CA LEU A 121 -6.50 -19.52 -23.08
C LEU A 121 -7.27 -18.19 -23.07
N ALA A 122 -6.61 -17.09 -22.75
CA ALA A 122 -7.21 -15.76 -22.81
C ALA A 122 -7.60 -15.37 -24.25
N GLU A 123 -6.73 -15.64 -25.22
CA GLU A 123 -7.02 -15.41 -26.64
C GLU A 123 -8.15 -16.30 -27.17
N GLU A 124 -8.20 -17.56 -26.73
CA GLU A 124 -9.32 -18.46 -27.05
C GLU A 124 -10.63 -17.88 -26.50
N ALA A 125 -10.63 -17.40 -25.26
CA ALA A 125 -11.78 -16.76 -24.63
C ALA A 125 -12.22 -15.49 -25.36
N GLU A 126 -11.28 -14.63 -25.77
CA GLU A 126 -11.55 -13.42 -26.57
C GLU A 126 -12.24 -13.77 -27.89
N LYS A 127 -11.73 -14.78 -28.62
CA LYS A 127 -12.32 -15.25 -29.87
C LYS A 127 -13.74 -15.80 -29.69
N ALA A 128 -14.02 -16.39 -28.54
CA ALA A 128 -15.36 -16.90 -28.19
C ALA A 128 -16.30 -15.81 -27.63
N GLY A 129 -15.82 -14.55 -27.47
CA GLY A 129 -16.62 -13.45 -26.90
C GLY A 129 -16.77 -13.50 -25.37
N LEU A 130 -15.98 -14.35 -24.68
CA LEU A 130 -15.98 -14.57 -23.24
C LEU A 130 -15.05 -13.58 -22.54
N LYS A 131 -15.47 -12.31 -22.45
CA LYS A 131 -14.62 -11.19 -22.00
C LYS A 131 -14.12 -11.34 -20.55
N GLU A 132 -14.95 -11.84 -19.64
CA GLU A 132 -14.60 -11.97 -18.22
C GLU A 132 -13.54 -13.07 -18.02
N GLU A 133 -13.73 -14.19 -18.71
CA GLU A 133 -12.82 -15.33 -18.71
C GLU A 133 -11.49 -14.99 -19.38
N ALA A 134 -11.52 -14.22 -20.47
CA ALA A 134 -10.32 -13.66 -21.09
C ALA A 134 -9.52 -12.81 -20.11
N ALA A 135 -10.17 -11.86 -19.45
CA ALA A 135 -9.52 -11.02 -18.45
C ALA A 135 -8.97 -11.83 -17.27
N ALA A 136 -9.71 -12.84 -16.79
CA ALA A 136 -9.23 -13.74 -15.75
C ALA A 136 -7.98 -14.53 -16.18
N ALA A 137 -7.97 -15.09 -17.40
CA ALA A 137 -6.82 -15.80 -17.94
C ALA A 137 -5.60 -14.89 -18.18
N TRP A 138 -5.81 -13.64 -18.64
CA TRP A 138 -4.74 -12.66 -18.74
C TRP A 138 -4.14 -12.29 -17.37
N ARG A 139 -4.97 -12.14 -16.33
CA ARG A 139 -4.48 -11.91 -14.95
C ARG A 139 -3.65 -13.09 -14.46
N ARG A 140 -4.12 -14.33 -14.66
CA ARG A 140 -3.33 -15.54 -14.36
C ARG A 140 -2.00 -15.59 -15.11
N SER A 141 -1.98 -15.10 -16.36
CA SER A 141 -0.74 -14.98 -17.12
C SER A 141 0.25 -14.03 -16.43
N LEU A 142 -0.21 -12.88 -15.92
CA LEU A 142 0.62 -11.93 -15.18
C LEU A 142 1.03 -12.39 -13.78
N GLU A 143 0.20 -13.18 -13.10
CA GLU A 143 0.59 -13.83 -11.85
C GLU A 143 1.76 -14.79 -12.06
N CYS A 144 1.80 -15.48 -13.20
CA CYS A 144 2.87 -16.41 -13.55
C CYS A 144 4.11 -15.68 -14.08
N ASP A 145 3.93 -14.73 -15.01
CA ASP A 145 4.98 -13.86 -15.55
C ASP A 145 4.56 -12.37 -15.50
N PRO A 146 4.96 -11.69 -14.42
CA PRO A 146 4.95 -10.23 -14.25
C PRO A 146 5.29 -9.37 -15.48
N THR A 147 6.22 -9.87 -16.29
CA THR A 147 6.85 -9.11 -17.38
C THR A 147 6.15 -9.33 -18.72
N ASN A 148 5.09 -10.14 -18.75
CA ASN A 148 4.34 -10.44 -19.95
C ASN A 148 3.62 -9.18 -20.49
N GLU A 149 4.32 -8.43 -21.35
CA GLU A 149 3.82 -7.19 -21.94
C GLU A 149 2.51 -7.42 -22.73
N ARG A 150 2.34 -8.61 -23.31
CA ARG A 150 1.14 -8.96 -24.06
C ARG A 150 -0.09 -9.00 -23.14
N ALA A 151 0.03 -9.69 -22.01
CA ALA A 151 -1.05 -9.77 -21.02
C ALA A 151 -1.38 -8.39 -20.43
N ARG A 152 -0.35 -7.55 -20.20
CA ARG A 152 -0.55 -6.16 -19.76
C ARG A 152 -1.36 -5.34 -20.75
N LYS A 153 -0.97 -5.35 -22.03
CA LYS A 153 -1.69 -4.65 -23.10
C LYS A 153 -3.13 -5.15 -23.24
N ALA A 154 -3.33 -6.47 -23.16
CA ALA A 154 -4.67 -7.05 -23.23
C ALA A 154 -5.58 -6.65 -22.06
N LEU A 155 -5.00 -6.42 -20.87
CA LEU A 155 -5.70 -5.86 -19.71
C LEU A 155 -5.77 -4.33 -19.71
N GLY A 156 -5.35 -3.68 -20.79
CA GLY A 156 -5.43 -2.22 -20.96
C GLY A 156 -4.31 -1.42 -20.28
N TYR A 157 -3.27 -2.06 -19.74
CA TYR A 157 -2.15 -1.35 -19.15
C TYR A 157 -1.28 -0.68 -20.22
N GLU A 158 -0.79 0.51 -19.91
CA GLU A 158 0.17 1.29 -20.68
C GLU A 158 1.52 1.36 -19.96
N LYS A 159 2.60 1.35 -20.75
CA LYS A 159 3.97 1.50 -20.24
C LYS A 159 4.24 2.97 -19.94
N LEU A 160 4.68 3.28 -18.73
CA LEU A 160 5.00 4.65 -18.33
C LEU A 160 6.41 5.07 -18.80
N PRO A 161 6.66 6.37 -19.04
CA PRO A 161 7.99 6.87 -19.40
C PRO A 161 9.08 6.56 -18.35
N SER A 162 8.69 6.50 -17.07
CA SER A 162 9.57 6.13 -15.95
C SER A 162 9.96 4.65 -15.91
N GLY A 163 9.43 3.83 -16.82
CA GLY A 163 9.34 2.40 -16.63
C GLY A 163 8.09 2.04 -15.80
N GLY A 164 7.72 0.76 -15.83
CA GLY A 164 6.50 0.26 -15.21
C GLY A 164 5.26 0.39 -16.06
N TRP A 165 4.15 -0.06 -15.47
CA TRP A 165 2.85 -0.20 -16.14
C TRP A 165 1.74 0.36 -15.27
N ALA A 166 0.80 1.05 -15.89
CA ALA A 166 -0.38 1.61 -15.25
C ALA A 166 -1.58 1.51 -16.18
N THR A 167 -2.79 1.44 -15.62
CA THR A 167 -4.01 1.59 -16.44
C THR A 167 -4.11 3.04 -16.96
N PRO A 168 -4.93 3.32 -18.00
CA PRO A 168 -5.06 4.67 -18.53
C PRO A 168 -5.62 5.64 -17.47
N ASP A 169 -6.49 5.14 -16.58
CA ASP A 169 -7.05 5.92 -15.48
C ASP A 169 -6.02 6.22 -14.39
N GLU A 170 -5.19 5.24 -14.03
CA GLU A 170 -4.05 5.43 -13.12
C GLU A 170 -3.04 6.44 -13.69
N LYS A 171 -2.66 6.27 -14.96
CA LYS A 171 -1.73 7.18 -15.64
C LYS A 171 -2.28 8.59 -15.67
N ARG A 172 -3.54 8.77 -16.08
CA ARG A 172 -4.20 10.08 -16.09
C ARG A 172 -4.23 10.69 -14.69
N LEU A 173 -4.56 9.92 -13.66
CA LEU A 173 -4.56 10.40 -12.28
C LEU A 173 -3.17 10.88 -11.84
N LEU A 174 -2.12 10.10 -12.11
CA LEU A 174 -0.75 10.47 -11.74
C LEU A 174 -0.25 11.70 -12.50
N GLU A 175 -0.58 11.81 -13.79
CA GLU A 175 -0.26 12.98 -14.61
C GLU A 175 -1.00 14.24 -14.11
N GLU A 176 -2.28 14.11 -13.76
CA GLU A 176 -3.08 15.20 -13.18
C GLU A 176 -2.53 15.67 -11.82
N ILE A 177 -2.13 14.73 -10.94
CA ILE A 177 -1.51 15.08 -9.66
C ILE A 177 -0.19 15.84 -9.92
N ARG A 178 0.71 15.28 -10.73
CA ARG A 178 2.01 15.92 -11.01
C ARG A 178 1.86 17.30 -11.67
N SER A 179 0.97 17.41 -12.64
CA SER A 179 0.74 18.68 -13.35
C SER A 179 0.03 19.72 -12.48
N GLY A 180 -0.89 19.28 -11.61
CA GLY A 180 -1.64 20.17 -10.71
C GLY A 180 -0.74 20.88 -9.70
N LEU A 181 0.38 20.28 -9.29
CA LEU A 181 1.32 20.91 -8.35
C LEU A 181 1.88 22.22 -8.89
N ALA A 182 2.25 22.27 -10.18
CA ALA A 182 2.79 23.47 -10.81
C ALA A 182 1.76 24.62 -10.88
N SER A 183 0.47 24.28 -10.95
CA SER A 183 -0.64 25.24 -10.98
C SER A 183 -1.20 25.62 -9.62
N ALA A 184 -0.77 24.94 -8.55
CA ALA A 184 -1.31 25.18 -7.21
C ALA A 184 -0.86 26.56 -6.67
N PRO A 185 -1.73 27.25 -5.91
CA PRO A 185 -1.45 28.60 -5.44
C PRO A 185 -0.25 28.62 -4.49
N THR A 186 0.61 29.62 -4.63
CA THR A 186 1.74 29.87 -3.71
C THR A 186 1.37 30.78 -2.54
N GLY A 187 0.11 31.22 -2.48
CA GLY A 187 -0.42 32.11 -1.47
C GLY A 187 0.06 33.56 -1.57
N SER A 188 -0.63 34.46 -0.87
CA SER A 188 -0.27 35.86 -0.68
C SER A 188 0.39 36.07 0.68
N ALA A 189 1.30 37.04 0.78
CA ALA A 189 1.88 37.44 2.06
C ALA A 189 0.78 37.93 3.03
N MET A 190 0.93 37.63 4.32
CA MET A 190 0.04 38.15 5.37
C MET A 190 0.75 39.23 6.17
N THR A 191 0.12 40.40 6.30
CA THR A 191 0.61 41.49 7.14
C THR A 191 0.00 41.50 8.53
N GLU A 192 -1.20 40.93 8.68
CA GLU A 192 -1.90 40.87 9.96
C GLU A 192 -1.16 40.03 10.99
N GLU A 193 -1.14 40.52 12.24
CA GLU A 193 -0.57 39.81 13.37
C GLU A 193 -1.46 38.60 13.75
N THR A 194 -0.83 37.42 13.79
CA THR A 194 -1.51 36.16 14.10
C THR A 194 -1.61 35.93 15.61
N ALA A 195 -2.52 35.05 16.03
CA ALA A 195 -2.58 34.61 17.43
C ALA A 195 -1.25 33.97 17.90
N PHE A 196 -0.50 33.34 16.97
CA PHE A 196 0.80 32.77 17.24
C PHE A 196 1.84 33.83 17.56
N GLU A 197 1.95 34.90 16.76
CA GLU A 197 2.88 36.01 17.03
C GLU A 197 2.58 36.69 18.37
N LYS A 198 1.29 36.91 18.69
CA LYS A 198 0.87 37.44 20.00
C LYS A 198 1.33 36.56 21.16
N ALA A 199 1.19 35.24 21.02
CA ALA A 199 1.58 34.28 22.06
C ALA A 199 3.11 34.16 22.19
N LEU A 200 3.81 34.13 21.06
CA LEU A 200 5.24 33.85 20.96
C LEU A 200 6.13 35.08 21.13
N LYS A 201 5.58 36.28 20.92
CA LYS A 201 6.27 37.58 21.03
C LYS A 201 7.46 37.74 20.06
N PHE A 202 7.39 37.09 18.90
CA PHE A 202 8.31 37.33 17.78
C PHE A 202 7.55 37.30 16.44
N PRO A 203 8.01 38.05 15.43
CA PRO A 203 7.34 38.11 14.13
C PRO A 203 7.52 36.80 13.35
N LEU A 204 6.54 36.48 12.50
CA LEU A 204 6.59 35.34 11.59
C LEU A 204 6.53 35.83 10.13
N THR A 205 7.32 35.23 9.25
CA THR A 205 7.03 35.26 7.81
C THR A 205 5.81 34.38 7.57
N LYS A 206 4.83 34.89 6.82
CA LYS A 206 3.50 34.28 6.69
C LYS A 206 3.01 34.34 5.25
N ARG A 207 2.54 33.20 4.73
CA ARG A 207 1.84 33.07 3.45
C ARG A 207 0.51 32.38 3.67
N GLN A 208 -0.54 32.83 2.99
CA GLN A 208 -1.84 32.18 3.01
C GLN A 208 -2.43 32.01 1.61
N ALA A 209 -3.18 30.92 1.45
CA ALA A 209 -4.15 30.72 0.38
C ALA A 209 -5.53 30.47 1.01
N ASP A 210 -6.45 29.89 0.24
CA ASP A 210 -7.84 29.72 0.63
C ASP A 210 -8.01 28.74 1.80
N HIS A 211 -7.23 27.66 1.82
CA HIS A 211 -7.33 26.56 2.77
C HIS A 211 -6.06 26.34 3.59
N PHE A 212 -4.94 26.96 3.21
CA PHE A 212 -3.64 26.70 3.82
C PHE A 212 -2.89 27.98 4.22
N VAL A 213 -2.21 27.93 5.37
CA VAL A 213 -1.36 29.00 5.89
C VAL A 213 -0.02 28.41 6.31
N ALA A 214 1.08 28.94 5.77
CA ALA A 214 2.45 28.56 6.15
C ALA A 214 3.11 29.71 6.93
N LEU A 215 3.72 29.38 8.08
CA LEU A 215 4.34 30.35 8.97
C LEU A 215 5.73 29.87 9.43
N SER A 216 6.68 30.79 9.54
CA SER A 216 8.01 30.50 10.08
C SER A 216 8.74 31.77 10.55
N PRO A 217 9.54 31.72 11.63
CA PRO A 217 10.34 32.86 12.07
C PRO A 217 11.61 33.07 11.23
N HIS A 218 12.04 32.08 10.44
CA HIS A 218 13.36 32.10 9.79
C HIS A 218 13.37 31.70 8.33
N LEU A 219 12.36 30.96 7.85
CA LEU A 219 12.34 30.50 6.47
C LEU A 219 12.08 31.65 5.49
N PRO A 220 12.76 31.65 4.33
CA PRO A 220 12.55 32.66 3.30
C PRO A 220 11.15 32.52 2.68
N ASP A 221 10.65 33.62 2.14
CA ASP A 221 9.33 33.70 1.52
C ASP A 221 9.11 32.63 0.43
N ALA A 222 10.13 32.35 -0.39
CA ALA A 222 10.07 31.32 -1.44
C ALA A 222 9.82 29.90 -0.89
N THR A 223 10.36 29.59 0.30
CA THR A 223 10.11 28.31 0.97
C THR A 223 8.66 28.23 1.45
N LEU A 224 8.12 29.31 2.03
CA LEU A 224 6.72 29.32 2.47
C LEU A 224 5.75 29.24 1.29
N GLN A 225 6.09 29.83 0.14
CA GLN A 225 5.35 29.65 -1.10
C GLN A 225 5.28 28.18 -1.54
N ALA A 226 6.38 27.44 -1.39
CA ALA A 226 6.41 26.00 -1.69
C ALA A 226 5.50 25.22 -0.72
N PHE A 227 5.52 25.51 0.58
CA PHE A 227 4.62 24.86 1.53
C PHE A 227 3.15 25.11 1.24
N VAL A 228 2.76 26.36 0.95
CA VAL A 228 1.37 26.67 0.57
C VAL A 228 0.97 25.91 -0.71
N ARG A 229 1.86 25.86 -1.71
CA ARG A 229 1.63 25.11 -2.95
C ARG A 229 1.39 23.63 -2.67
N TYR A 230 2.24 22.98 -1.86
CA TYR A 230 2.10 21.58 -1.50
C TYR A 230 0.82 21.30 -0.70
N GLY A 231 0.51 22.13 0.30
CA GLY A 231 -0.69 22.01 1.12
C GLY A 231 -1.98 22.14 0.30
N GLU A 232 -2.08 23.19 -0.51
CA GLU A 232 -3.25 23.43 -1.38
C GLU A 232 -3.40 22.36 -2.46
N HIS A 233 -2.30 21.91 -3.06
CA HIS A 233 -2.35 20.82 -4.03
C HIS A 233 -2.79 19.49 -3.40
N THR A 234 -2.34 19.20 -2.18
CA THR A 234 -2.77 18.02 -1.41
C THR A 234 -4.28 18.07 -1.13
N ILE A 235 -4.80 19.23 -0.71
CA ILE A 235 -6.23 19.46 -0.45
C ILE A 235 -7.06 19.34 -1.75
N ALA A 236 -6.59 19.90 -2.85
CA ALA A 236 -7.26 19.80 -4.15
C ALA A 236 -7.31 18.35 -4.65
N THR A 237 -6.20 17.62 -4.55
CA THR A 237 -6.11 16.20 -4.91
C THR A 237 -7.04 15.35 -4.03
N TRP A 238 -7.08 15.63 -2.73
CA TRP A 238 -8.02 15.01 -1.81
C TRP A 238 -9.48 15.19 -2.23
N ARG A 239 -9.90 16.43 -2.50
CA ARG A 239 -11.28 16.72 -2.92
C ARG A 239 -11.65 15.96 -4.19
N LYS A 240 -10.71 15.83 -5.13
CA LYS A 240 -10.92 15.06 -6.36
C LYS A 240 -11.09 13.56 -6.10
N LEU A 241 -10.24 12.99 -5.23
CA LEU A 241 -10.26 11.54 -4.96
C LEU A 241 -11.44 11.12 -4.08
N PHE A 242 -11.75 11.90 -3.05
CA PHE A 242 -12.72 11.53 -2.02
C PHE A 242 -14.08 12.22 -2.19
N GLY A 243 -14.19 13.21 -3.08
CA GLY A 243 -15.42 13.98 -3.28
C GLY A 243 -15.88 14.71 -2.01
N ALA A 244 -14.93 15.05 -1.13
CA ALA A 244 -15.21 15.58 0.19
C ALA A 244 -14.35 16.79 0.51
N ASP A 245 -14.99 17.82 1.06
CA ASP A 245 -14.30 18.96 1.64
C ASP A 245 -14.16 18.77 3.16
N ALA A 246 -13.09 18.08 3.57
CA ALA A 246 -12.93 17.68 4.97
C ALA A 246 -12.70 18.88 5.91
N PHE A 247 -12.08 19.96 5.43
CA PHE A 247 -11.78 21.14 6.25
C PHE A 247 -12.90 22.19 6.26
N GLY A 248 -13.83 22.14 5.31
CA GLY A 248 -14.86 23.16 5.14
C GLY A 248 -14.22 24.56 5.00
N LYS A 249 -14.58 25.48 5.90
CA LYS A 249 -14.03 26.86 5.91
C LYS A 249 -12.77 27.02 6.78
N THR A 250 -12.34 25.98 7.46
CA THR A 250 -11.19 26.06 8.38
C THR A 250 -9.89 25.94 7.59
N LYS A 251 -8.96 26.88 7.80
CA LYS A 251 -7.62 26.79 7.22
C LYS A 251 -6.72 25.85 8.04
N VAL A 252 -5.84 25.14 7.35
CA VAL A 252 -4.73 24.40 7.96
C VAL A 252 -3.54 25.35 8.15
N TYR A 253 -2.98 25.34 9.34
CA TYR A 253 -1.77 26.09 9.68
C TYR A 253 -0.59 25.14 9.74
N PHE A 254 0.49 25.46 9.03
CA PHE A 254 1.74 24.72 9.04
C PHE A 254 2.87 25.63 9.54
N LEU A 255 3.34 25.37 10.75
CA LEU A 255 4.34 26.18 11.44
C LEU A 255 5.68 25.45 11.45
N VAL A 256 6.74 26.12 10.99
CA VAL A 256 8.10 25.57 11.01
C VAL A 256 9.01 26.49 11.81
N PHE A 257 9.44 26.03 12.98
CA PHE A 257 10.38 26.72 13.86
C PHE A 257 11.83 26.45 13.45
N GLU A 258 12.74 27.39 13.70
CA GLU A 258 14.16 27.20 13.44
C GLU A 258 14.76 26.25 14.48
N LYS A 259 14.45 26.53 15.74
CA LYS A 259 15.09 25.94 16.91
C LYS A 259 14.10 25.21 17.78
N LYS A 260 14.58 24.22 18.51
CA LYS A 260 13.76 23.43 19.43
C LYS A 260 13.14 24.31 20.52
N GLU A 261 13.86 25.31 21.04
CA GLU A 261 13.39 26.19 22.10
C GLU A 261 12.17 27.02 21.67
N GLN A 262 12.10 27.42 20.39
CA GLN A 262 10.94 28.13 19.84
C GLN A 262 9.71 27.22 19.79
N HIS A 263 9.90 25.95 19.39
CA HIS A 263 8.84 24.94 19.38
C HIS A 263 8.36 24.59 20.80
N GLU A 264 9.27 24.46 21.76
CA GLU A 264 8.90 24.23 23.17
C GLU A 264 8.12 25.42 23.75
N ALA A 265 8.51 26.66 23.41
CA ALA A 265 7.78 27.87 23.80
C ALA A 265 6.37 27.92 23.16
N TYR A 266 6.24 27.49 21.91
CA TYR A 266 4.94 27.32 21.25
C TYR A 266 4.05 26.32 21.99
N ILE A 267 4.58 25.14 22.34
CA ILE A 267 3.82 24.13 23.08
C ILE A 267 3.35 24.68 24.44
N ASP A 268 4.21 25.41 25.15
CA ASP A 268 3.83 26.00 26.43
C ASP A 268 2.72 27.05 26.30
N ALA A 269 2.84 27.94 25.31
CA ALA A 269 1.93 29.07 25.14
C ALA A 269 0.59 28.69 24.48
N TYR A 270 0.60 27.75 23.54
CA TYR A 270 -0.54 27.53 22.63
C TYR A 270 -1.16 26.13 22.72
N HIS A 271 -0.39 25.09 23.09
CA HIS A 271 -0.96 23.76 23.22
C HIS A 271 -1.93 23.71 24.42
N HIS A 272 -3.17 23.25 24.22
CA HIS A 272 -4.20 23.20 25.28
C HIS A 272 -4.27 21.87 26.04
N GLY A 273 -3.33 20.95 25.78
CA GLY A 273 -3.25 19.67 26.50
C GLY A 273 -2.75 19.79 27.93
N THR A 274 -2.85 18.67 28.65
CA THR A 274 -2.31 18.51 30.01
C THR A 274 -0.80 18.71 30.04
N ARG A 275 -0.22 18.92 31.24
CA ARG A 275 1.24 19.01 31.40
C ARG A 275 1.97 17.80 30.82
N GLN A 276 1.46 16.58 31.05
CA GLN A 276 2.04 15.36 30.52
C GLN A 276 2.00 15.32 28.99
N GLU A 277 0.91 15.79 28.37
CA GLU A 277 0.82 15.87 26.91
C GLU A 277 1.77 16.90 26.33
N LYS A 278 1.92 18.07 26.97
CA LYS A 278 2.93 19.07 26.60
C LYS A 278 4.35 18.51 26.72
N ASP A 279 4.66 17.86 27.84
CA ASP A 279 5.98 17.26 28.08
C ASP A 279 6.28 16.15 27.07
N HIS A 280 5.26 15.44 26.57
CA HIS A 280 5.40 14.49 25.48
C HIS A 280 5.64 15.19 24.13
N ALA A 281 4.84 16.21 23.80
CA ALA A 281 4.99 16.99 22.57
C ALA A 281 6.37 17.65 22.44
N LYS A 282 6.96 18.11 23.54
CA LYS A 282 8.32 18.69 23.53
C LYS A 282 9.43 17.68 23.22
N LYS A 283 9.14 16.38 23.32
CA LYS A 283 10.10 15.31 23.01
C LYS A 283 10.10 14.94 21.52
N THR A 284 9.10 15.36 20.76
CA THR A 284 9.00 15.05 19.32
C THR A 284 9.59 16.17 18.46
N SER A 285 9.89 15.88 17.19
CA SER A 285 10.36 16.88 16.22
C SER A 285 9.25 17.76 15.66
N GLY A 286 8.01 17.37 15.91
CA GLY A 286 6.81 18.08 15.54
C GLY A 286 5.58 17.38 16.07
N GLN A 287 4.45 18.02 15.90
CA GLN A 287 3.17 17.50 16.32
C GLN A 287 2.13 17.70 15.23
N LEU A 288 1.40 16.63 14.97
CA LEU A 288 0.23 16.65 14.10
C LEU A 288 -0.97 17.14 14.92
N GLY A 289 -1.60 18.21 14.44
CA GLY A 289 -2.84 18.72 14.99
C GLY A 289 -3.73 19.32 13.91
N PHE A 290 -5.01 19.47 14.24
CA PHE A 290 -5.95 20.25 13.44
C PHE A 290 -6.58 21.32 14.32
N PRO A 291 -6.60 22.60 13.88
CA PRO A 291 -6.19 23.09 12.56
C PRO A 291 -4.70 23.35 12.38
N THR A 292 -3.86 23.05 13.38
CA THR A 292 -2.45 23.44 13.38
C THR A 292 -1.53 22.23 13.46
N THR A 293 -0.61 22.15 12.50
CA THR A 293 0.52 21.23 12.48
C THR A 293 1.81 22.04 12.62
N GLU A 294 2.73 21.52 13.41
CA GLU A 294 4.00 22.17 13.70
C GLU A 294 5.17 21.20 13.64
N CYS A 295 6.34 21.74 13.34
CA CYS A 295 7.64 21.10 13.58
C CYS A 295 8.72 22.15 13.83
N TRP A 296 9.89 21.69 14.28
CA TRP A 296 11.11 22.48 14.20
C TRP A 296 12.05 21.86 13.17
N GLN A 297 12.71 22.70 12.38
CA GLN A 297 13.54 22.27 11.26
C GLN A 297 14.77 21.51 11.74
N GLY A 298 15.55 22.08 12.67
CA GLY A 298 16.71 21.39 13.21
C GLY A 298 17.69 20.88 12.16
N ALA A 299 17.97 19.58 12.19
CA ALA A 299 18.81 18.89 11.21
C ALA A 299 18.04 18.39 9.97
N HIS A 300 16.73 18.61 9.89
CA HIS A 300 15.92 18.19 8.75
C HIS A 300 16.22 19.08 7.53
N THR A 301 16.39 18.45 6.38
CA THR A 301 16.53 19.15 5.11
C THR A 301 15.22 19.83 4.72
N GLN A 302 15.30 20.88 3.90
CA GLN A 302 14.12 21.54 3.32
C GLN A 302 13.16 20.54 2.68
N ASP A 303 13.70 19.63 1.86
CA ASP A 303 12.98 18.56 1.19
C ASP A 303 12.22 17.63 2.17
N SER A 304 12.80 17.37 3.36
CA SER A 304 12.12 16.57 4.40
C SER A 304 10.95 17.33 5.04
N ILE A 305 11.04 18.66 5.17
CA ILE A 305 9.96 19.49 5.71
C ILE A 305 8.83 19.65 4.68
N GLU A 306 9.15 19.71 3.38
CA GLU A 306 8.15 19.69 2.31
C GLU A 306 7.39 18.35 2.26
N ASP A 307 8.09 17.23 2.41
CA ASP A 307 7.50 15.90 2.60
C ASP A 307 6.54 15.89 3.80
N TYR A 308 6.97 16.44 4.95
CA TYR A 308 6.10 16.56 6.14
C TYR A 308 4.86 17.42 5.90
N CYS A 309 4.99 18.52 5.16
CA CYS A 309 3.85 19.39 4.82
C CYS A 309 2.76 18.59 4.10
N VAL A 310 3.13 17.79 3.10
CA VAL A 310 2.20 16.90 2.39
C VAL A 310 1.66 15.81 3.32
N HIS A 311 2.56 15.12 4.05
CA HIS A 311 2.23 14.02 4.95
C HIS A 311 1.19 14.44 5.99
N ALA A 312 1.49 15.48 6.77
CA ALA A 312 0.63 15.96 7.84
C ALA A 312 -0.70 16.51 7.33
N THR A 313 -0.70 17.17 6.15
CA THR A 313 -1.94 17.63 5.52
C THR A 313 -2.84 16.44 5.18
N ALA A 314 -2.30 15.39 4.57
CA ALA A 314 -3.04 14.17 4.24
C ALA A 314 -3.52 13.43 5.50
N GLN A 315 -2.71 13.37 6.57
CA GLN A 315 -3.13 12.77 7.84
C GLN A 315 -4.31 13.53 8.48
N ASN A 316 -4.24 14.86 8.51
CA ASN A 316 -5.33 15.69 9.02
C ASN A 316 -6.62 15.50 8.21
N LEU A 317 -6.51 15.48 6.88
CA LEU A 317 -7.64 15.21 6.00
C LEU A 317 -8.28 13.84 6.30
N MET A 318 -7.47 12.77 6.37
CA MET A 318 -7.95 11.42 6.63
C MET A 318 -8.56 11.28 8.03
N ARG A 319 -7.94 11.87 9.05
CA ARG A 319 -8.48 11.88 10.42
C ARG A 319 -9.85 12.54 10.49
N ILE A 320 -10.02 13.71 9.88
CA ILE A 320 -11.32 14.40 9.91
C ILE A 320 -12.37 13.64 9.11
N PHE A 321 -11.97 13.09 7.96
CA PHE A 321 -12.89 12.43 7.05
C PHE A 321 -13.36 11.06 7.56
N ALA A 322 -12.42 10.20 7.97
CA ALA A 322 -12.69 8.79 8.26
C ALA A 322 -12.62 8.42 9.74
N VAL A 323 -11.88 9.17 10.56
CA VAL A 323 -11.70 8.82 11.98
C VAL A 323 -12.68 9.62 12.86
N GLY A 324 -12.88 10.90 12.57
CA GLY A 324 -13.75 11.78 13.35
C GLY A 324 -13.15 12.12 14.72
N LYS A 325 -14.00 12.28 15.75
CA LYS A 325 -13.59 12.62 17.12
C LYS A 325 -13.28 11.39 17.99
N ARG A 326 -12.72 10.32 17.42
CA ARG A 326 -12.36 9.14 18.22
C ARG A 326 -11.31 9.52 19.28
N THR A 327 -11.36 8.84 20.42
CA THR A 327 -10.28 8.90 21.42
C THR A 327 -9.01 8.29 20.82
N LYS A 328 -7.83 8.80 21.19
CA LYS A 328 -6.50 8.36 20.70
C LYS A 328 -6.29 6.83 20.63
N THR A 329 -7.01 6.04 21.43
CA THR A 329 -6.92 4.57 21.50
C THR A 329 -7.61 3.81 20.36
N HIS A 330 -8.31 4.49 19.44
CA HIS A 330 -9.09 3.84 18.38
C HIS A 330 -8.84 4.45 16.99
N ASP A 331 -7.73 5.18 16.81
CA ASP A 331 -7.32 5.69 15.49
C ASP A 331 -6.86 4.49 14.63
N PRO A 332 -7.46 4.23 13.46
CA PRO A 332 -6.95 3.23 12.53
C PRO A 332 -5.66 3.77 11.90
N ILE A 333 -4.52 3.50 12.54
CA ILE A 333 -3.23 4.09 12.15
C ILE A 333 -2.86 3.70 10.71
N TRP A 334 -3.13 2.46 10.30
CA TRP A 334 -2.78 1.98 8.96
C TRP A 334 -3.40 2.83 7.84
N ILE A 335 -4.66 3.25 7.95
CA ILE A 335 -5.30 4.03 6.88
C ILE A 335 -4.81 5.48 6.89
N THR A 336 -4.52 6.01 8.08
CA THR A 336 -4.01 7.37 8.24
C THR A 336 -2.58 7.49 7.69
N GLU A 337 -1.67 6.61 8.11
CA GLU A 337 -0.29 6.55 7.59
C GLU A 337 -0.24 6.10 6.14
N GLY A 338 -0.98 5.04 5.78
CA GLY A 338 -1.02 4.54 4.40
C GLY A 338 -1.47 5.61 3.41
N THR A 339 -2.47 6.43 3.80
CA THR A 339 -2.90 7.57 2.98
C THR A 339 -1.86 8.67 2.94
N ALA A 340 -1.26 9.01 4.07
CA ALA A 340 -0.23 10.04 4.12
C ALA A 340 0.94 9.71 3.19
N TYR A 341 1.48 8.50 3.27
CA TYR A 341 2.53 8.04 2.37
C TYR A 341 2.07 7.90 0.92
N TRP A 342 0.79 7.62 0.67
CA TRP A 342 0.24 7.64 -0.69
C TRP A 342 0.32 9.05 -1.29
N PHE A 343 -0.04 10.07 -0.50
CA PHE A 343 0.05 11.47 -0.92
C PHE A 343 1.49 11.96 -1.04
N THR A 344 2.38 11.68 -0.07
CA THR A 344 3.79 12.11 -0.19
C THR A 344 4.45 11.49 -1.42
N ARG A 345 4.20 10.22 -1.71
CA ARG A 345 4.71 9.55 -2.91
C ARG A 345 4.12 10.14 -4.19
N SER A 346 2.81 10.45 -4.21
CA SER A 346 2.14 10.89 -5.44
C SER A 346 2.37 12.38 -5.74
N VAL A 347 2.45 13.22 -4.70
CA VAL A 347 2.58 14.68 -4.79
C VAL A 347 4.04 15.14 -4.73
N HIS A 348 4.83 14.60 -3.79
CA HIS A 348 6.21 15.02 -3.53
C HIS A 348 7.25 14.03 -4.08
N ASN A 349 6.85 12.78 -4.35
CA ASN A 349 7.74 11.69 -4.72
C ASN A 349 8.80 11.41 -3.63
N SER A 350 8.35 11.34 -2.37
CA SER A 350 9.19 11.11 -1.20
C SER A 350 8.46 10.32 -0.11
N ALA A 351 9.23 9.74 0.81
CA ALA A 351 8.77 9.08 2.04
C ALA A 351 9.79 9.30 3.18
N ARG A 352 10.27 10.55 3.30
CA ARG A 352 11.41 10.88 4.18
C ARG A 352 10.99 11.20 5.60
N TRP A 353 9.75 11.64 5.82
CA TRP A 353 9.29 11.99 7.14
C TRP A 353 8.97 10.74 7.97
N GLY A 354 9.48 10.74 9.20
CA GLY A 354 9.45 9.61 10.12
C GLY A 354 8.38 9.74 11.18
N CYS A 355 7.09 9.68 10.82
CA CYS A 355 6.07 9.29 11.80
C CYS A 355 6.31 7.85 12.27
N VAL A 356 6.90 7.04 11.40
CA VAL A 356 7.39 5.70 11.66
C VAL A 356 8.91 5.67 11.46
N GLU A 357 9.63 4.96 12.32
CA GLU A 357 11.06 4.73 12.13
C GLU A 357 11.28 3.74 10.97
N LEU A 358 11.49 4.27 9.76
CA LEU A 358 11.83 3.48 8.58
C LEU A 358 13.29 3.03 8.66
N SER A 359 13.57 2.05 9.51
CA SER A 359 14.90 1.46 9.64
C SER A 359 15.21 0.58 8.42
N SER A 360 16.47 0.64 7.95
CA SER A 360 16.98 -0.25 6.90
C SER A 360 17.27 -1.63 7.48
N THR A 361 16.29 -2.51 7.53
CA THR A 361 16.47 -3.88 8.06
C THR A 361 16.95 -4.88 7.00
N GLY A 362 17.19 -4.45 5.76
CA GLY A 362 17.64 -5.31 4.67
C GLY A 362 19.17 -5.48 4.63
N THR A 363 19.64 -6.72 4.52
CA THR A 363 21.08 -7.06 4.37
C THR A 363 21.56 -7.04 2.93
N GLY A 364 20.79 -6.47 2.00
CA GLY A 364 21.15 -6.34 0.58
C GLY A 364 21.15 -4.88 0.14
N GLU A 365 21.48 -4.63 -1.11
CA GLU A 365 21.26 -3.34 -1.80
C GLU A 365 19.77 -2.94 -1.90
N GLU A 366 18.89 -3.52 -1.07
CA GLU A 366 17.49 -3.14 -0.91
C GLU A 366 17.42 -1.74 -0.30
N LYS A 367 17.49 -0.80 -1.25
CA LYS A 367 17.14 0.61 -1.29
C LYS A 367 16.48 1.09 0.00
N ASP A 368 17.19 1.99 0.67
CA ASP A 368 16.70 2.95 1.64
C ASP A 368 15.16 3.11 1.59
N PRO A 369 14.41 2.66 2.60
CA PRO A 369 12.94 2.72 2.61
C PRO A 369 12.41 4.16 2.54
N ARG A 370 13.26 5.18 2.70
CA ARG A 370 12.89 6.58 2.48
C ARG A 370 12.79 6.96 0.99
N LYS A 371 13.12 6.03 0.08
CA LYS A 371 12.98 6.15 -1.38
C LYS A 371 11.77 5.35 -1.86
N PRO A 372 10.57 5.96 -1.92
CA PRO A 372 9.32 5.26 -2.17
C PRO A 372 9.19 4.68 -3.59
N GLU A 373 10.11 5.00 -4.50
CA GLU A 373 10.18 4.40 -5.83
C GLU A 373 10.47 2.90 -5.75
N GLY A 374 11.17 2.45 -4.70
CA GLY A 374 11.47 1.03 -4.48
C GLY A 374 10.34 0.23 -3.83
N TRP A 375 9.33 0.89 -3.25
CA TRP A 375 8.30 0.24 -2.45
C TRP A 375 7.45 -0.77 -3.23
N PRO A 376 6.97 -0.49 -4.47
CA PRO A 376 6.25 -1.48 -5.27
C PRO A 376 7.02 -2.80 -5.43
N ARG A 377 8.31 -2.71 -5.74
CA ARG A 377 9.19 -3.87 -5.87
C ARG A 377 9.37 -4.59 -4.54
N LEU A 378 9.60 -3.85 -3.45
CA LEU A 378 9.84 -4.42 -2.12
C LEU A 378 8.63 -5.18 -1.60
N VAL A 379 7.44 -4.57 -1.65
CA VAL A 379 6.21 -5.22 -1.18
C VAL A 379 5.80 -6.38 -2.07
N ARG A 380 6.01 -6.28 -3.39
CA ARG A 380 5.80 -7.41 -4.29
C ARG A 380 6.73 -8.58 -3.97
N ALA A 381 8.01 -8.32 -3.74
CA ALA A 381 8.94 -9.35 -3.32
C ALA A 381 8.51 -10.00 -2.00
N ALA A 382 8.06 -9.20 -1.03
CA ALA A 382 7.54 -9.71 0.23
C ALA A 382 6.29 -10.58 0.04
N VAL A 383 5.34 -10.19 -0.81
CA VAL A 383 4.13 -10.99 -1.12
C VAL A 383 4.48 -12.30 -1.83
N VAL A 384 5.33 -12.26 -2.86
CA VAL A 384 5.76 -13.46 -3.62
C VAL A 384 6.49 -14.45 -2.70
N GLU A 385 7.21 -13.93 -1.71
CA GLU A 385 7.95 -14.73 -0.75
C GLU A 385 7.14 -15.06 0.52
N GLU A 386 5.88 -14.63 0.61
CA GLU A 386 5.03 -14.76 1.81
C GLU A 386 5.71 -14.22 3.09
N ARG A 387 6.51 -13.17 2.94
CA ARG A 387 7.18 -12.42 4.02
C ARG A 387 6.50 -11.09 4.34
N ASP A 388 5.42 -10.75 3.66
CA ASP A 388 4.67 -9.54 3.98
C ASP A 388 4.01 -9.67 5.37
N PRO A 389 3.93 -8.58 6.15
CA PRO A 389 3.33 -8.63 7.48
C PRO A 389 1.89 -9.12 7.44
N HIS A 390 1.47 -9.87 8.46
CA HIS A 390 0.07 -10.31 8.55
C HIS A 390 -0.87 -9.11 8.63
N ILE A 391 -1.95 -9.08 7.83
CA ILE A 391 -2.85 -7.91 7.74
C ILE A 391 -3.48 -7.55 9.10
N HIS A 392 -3.87 -8.54 9.91
CA HIS A 392 -4.34 -8.32 11.29
C HIS A 392 -3.36 -7.55 12.16
N GLY A 393 -2.04 -7.73 11.97
CA GLY A 393 -1.02 -6.95 12.69
C GLY A 393 -1.11 -5.48 12.30
N VAL A 394 -1.05 -5.21 10.98
CA VAL A 394 -1.14 -3.87 10.41
C VAL A 394 -2.43 -3.13 10.85
N LEU A 395 -3.58 -3.81 10.82
CA LEU A 395 -4.88 -3.22 11.16
C LEU A 395 -5.08 -3.00 12.67
N LYS A 396 -4.30 -3.68 13.52
CA LYS A 396 -4.40 -3.58 14.98
C LYS A 396 -3.37 -2.65 15.61
N CYS A 397 -2.42 -2.12 14.86
CA CYS A 397 -1.49 -1.09 15.36
C CYS A 397 -2.28 0.10 15.92
N LEU A 398 -2.10 0.38 17.22
CA LEU A 398 -2.81 1.43 17.94
C LEU A 398 -2.00 2.73 18.02
N ASN A 399 -0.70 2.66 17.75
CA ASN A 399 0.17 3.82 17.69
C ASN A 399 1.14 3.74 16.51
N TYR A 400 1.70 4.91 16.16
CA TYR A 400 2.62 5.06 15.04
C TYR A 400 3.93 4.29 15.24
N GLN A 401 4.39 4.18 16.50
CA GLN A 401 5.65 3.51 16.84
C GLN A 401 5.57 1.98 16.73
N GLU A 402 4.36 1.41 16.72
CA GLU A 402 4.12 -0.02 16.53
C GLU A 402 4.24 -0.45 15.07
N LEU A 403 4.12 0.46 14.11
CA LEU A 403 4.29 0.11 12.70
C LEU A 403 5.78 -0.11 12.41
N SER A 404 6.13 -1.30 11.94
CA SER A 404 7.43 -1.53 11.30
C SER A 404 7.50 -0.88 9.91
N THR A 405 8.70 -0.79 9.34
CA THR A 405 8.92 -0.38 7.95
C THR A 405 8.02 -1.16 6.98
N MET A 406 7.96 -2.50 7.10
CA MET A 406 7.18 -3.31 6.17
C MET A 406 5.67 -3.21 6.41
N GLU A 407 5.22 -3.00 7.65
CA GLU A 407 3.79 -2.76 7.93
C GLU A 407 3.34 -1.41 7.39
N THR A 408 4.21 -0.40 7.45
CA THR A 408 3.98 0.92 6.83
C THR A 408 3.87 0.82 5.32
N ILE A 409 4.80 0.11 4.67
CA ILE A 409 4.76 -0.11 3.22
C ILE A 409 3.51 -0.93 2.83
N LYS A 410 3.13 -1.93 3.63
CA LYS A 410 1.88 -2.67 3.41
C LYS A 410 0.68 -1.75 3.53
N ALA A 411 0.59 -0.93 4.58
CA ALA A 411 -0.48 0.05 4.78
C ALA A 411 -0.60 1.02 3.59
N TRP A 412 0.51 1.58 3.11
CA TRP A 412 0.55 2.39 1.88
C TRP A 412 -0.02 1.63 0.68
N SER A 413 0.46 0.41 0.44
CA SER A 413 0.03 -0.37 -0.73
C SER A 413 -1.42 -0.85 -0.65
N LEU A 414 -1.98 -1.00 0.55
CA LEU A 414 -3.40 -1.27 0.77
C LEU A 414 -4.24 -0.05 0.35
N VAL A 415 -3.81 1.16 0.74
CA VAL A 415 -4.47 2.40 0.30
C VAL A 415 -4.34 2.58 -1.22
N ASP A 416 -3.17 2.27 -1.81
CA ASP A 416 -2.98 2.32 -3.27
C ASP A 416 -3.95 1.34 -3.98
N PHE A 417 -4.01 0.09 -3.55
CA PHE A 417 -4.96 -0.90 -4.05
C PHE A 417 -6.42 -0.41 -3.97
N LEU A 418 -6.84 0.09 -2.80
CA LEU A 418 -8.22 0.52 -2.58
C LEU A 418 -8.57 1.78 -3.40
N LEU A 419 -7.63 2.70 -3.60
CA LEU A 419 -7.84 3.89 -4.42
C LEU A 419 -7.86 3.57 -5.92
N LEU A 420 -7.03 2.64 -6.39
CA LEU A 420 -6.90 2.35 -7.81
C LEU A 420 -7.96 1.36 -8.31
N GLU A 421 -8.30 0.32 -7.54
CA GLU A 421 -9.27 -0.70 -7.95
C GLU A 421 -10.69 -0.43 -7.41
N HIS A 422 -10.80 0.26 -6.27
CA HIS A 422 -12.05 0.31 -5.51
C HIS A 422 -12.41 1.70 -4.96
N ARG A 423 -11.98 2.78 -5.63
CA ARG A 423 -12.10 4.16 -5.11
C ARG A 423 -13.46 4.48 -4.49
N ALA A 424 -14.54 4.21 -5.20
CA ALA A 424 -15.90 4.53 -4.74
C ALA A 424 -16.25 3.81 -3.43
N LYS A 425 -15.96 2.51 -3.34
CA LYS A 425 -16.15 1.72 -2.11
C LYS A 425 -15.19 2.14 -1.01
N PHE A 426 -13.96 2.52 -1.33
CA PHE A 426 -13.01 3.00 -0.33
C PHE A 426 -13.48 4.31 0.31
N VAL A 427 -14.04 5.23 -0.48
CA VAL A 427 -14.66 6.46 0.01
C VAL A 427 -15.86 6.15 0.91
N GLU A 428 -16.71 5.19 0.54
CA GLU A 428 -17.83 4.74 1.37
C GLU A 428 -17.36 4.10 2.68
N PHE A 429 -16.34 3.24 2.61
CA PHE A 429 -15.71 2.61 3.77
C PHE A 429 -15.14 3.64 4.74
N CYS A 430 -14.43 4.66 4.25
CA CYS A 430 -13.93 5.75 5.08
C CYS A 430 -15.08 6.50 5.79
N LYS A 431 -16.20 6.74 5.10
CA LYS A 431 -17.38 7.38 5.70
C LYS A 431 -18.03 6.50 6.77
N ASP A 432 -18.11 5.19 6.52
CA ASP A 432 -18.67 4.23 7.47
C ASP A 432 -17.77 4.03 8.71
N LEU A 433 -16.45 4.09 8.50
CA LEU A 433 -15.46 4.02 9.57
C LEU A 433 -15.58 5.21 10.54
N ARG A 434 -16.09 6.36 10.07
CA ARG A 434 -16.22 7.57 10.88
C ARG A 434 -17.16 7.35 12.06
N GLY A 435 -16.59 7.31 13.26
CA GLY A 435 -17.32 7.08 14.50
C GLY A 435 -17.65 5.62 14.80
N ALA A 436 -17.21 4.66 13.98
CA ALA A 436 -17.29 3.25 14.37
C ALA A 436 -16.39 2.99 15.60
N GLU A 437 -16.69 1.94 16.36
CA GLU A 437 -15.90 1.57 17.56
C GLU A 437 -14.84 0.52 17.26
N ASP A 438 -14.93 -0.13 16.10
CA ASP A 438 -14.01 -1.17 15.68
C ASP A 438 -12.87 -0.63 14.80
N ASN A 439 -11.89 -1.49 14.54
CA ASN A 439 -10.75 -1.19 13.67
C ASN A 439 -11.11 -1.27 12.16
N GLY A 440 -12.40 -1.14 11.83
CA GLY A 440 -12.92 -1.16 10.48
C GLY A 440 -13.31 -2.52 9.92
N GLU A 441 -13.27 -3.60 10.70
CA GLU A 441 -13.64 -4.94 10.23
C GLU A 441 -15.13 -5.01 9.83
N LYS A 442 -16.02 -4.47 10.66
CA LYS A 442 -17.46 -4.39 10.38
C LYS A 442 -17.72 -3.48 9.19
N SER A 443 -17.04 -2.35 9.12
CA SER A 443 -17.14 -1.42 7.97
C SER A 443 -16.66 -2.07 6.67
N LEU A 444 -15.59 -2.86 6.72
CA LEU A 444 -15.07 -3.61 5.57
C LEU A 444 -16.09 -4.65 5.10
N ALA A 445 -16.61 -5.47 6.02
CA ALA A 445 -17.63 -6.46 5.72
C ALA A 445 -18.90 -5.82 5.14
N LYS A 446 -19.33 -4.67 5.69
CA LYS A 446 -20.52 -3.95 5.23
C LYS A 446 -20.36 -3.39 3.81
N VAL A 447 -19.27 -2.70 3.53
CA VAL A 447 -19.09 -1.94 2.27
C VAL A 447 -18.55 -2.82 1.15
N PHE A 448 -17.59 -3.69 1.47
CA PHE A 448 -16.94 -4.55 0.49
C PHE A 448 -17.58 -5.92 0.39
N GLY A 449 -18.25 -6.40 1.45
CA GLY A 449 -18.66 -7.79 1.57
C GLY A 449 -17.48 -8.72 1.83
N TRP A 450 -16.37 -8.20 2.38
CA TRP A 450 -15.12 -8.93 2.56
C TRP A 450 -14.78 -9.12 4.03
N THR A 451 -14.19 -10.26 4.36
CA THR A 451 -13.41 -10.42 5.60
C THR A 451 -12.03 -9.75 5.45
N ILE A 452 -11.30 -9.65 6.56
CA ILE A 452 -9.92 -9.16 6.55
C ILE A 452 -9.00 -10.09 5.72
N GLU A 453 -9.22 -11.39 5.78
CA GLU A 453 -8.47 -12.39 5.00
C GLU A 453 -8.76 -12.26 3.50
N GLU A 454 -10.01 -11.99 3.12
CA GLU A 454 -10.38 -11.75 1.73
C GLU A 454 -9.77 -10.45 1.20
N LEU A 455 -9.72 -9.39 2.01
CA LEU A 455 -9.00 -8.16 1.67
C LEU A 455 -7.51 -8.45 1.43
N ASP A 456 -6.86 -9.20 2.32
CA ASP A 456 -5.44 -9.53 2.18
C ASP A 456 -5.16 -10.37 0.93
N ALA A 457 -5.99 -11.38 0.67
CA ALA A 457 -5.86 -12.23 -0.52
C ALA A 457 -5.99 -11.40 -1.81
N LYS A 458 -7.02 -10.54 -1.90
CA LYS A 458 -7.23 -9.66 -3.07
C LYS A 458 -6.10 -8.65 -3.25
N TRP A 459 -5.63 -8.06 -2.15
CA TRP A 459 -4.49 -7.15 -2.17
C TRP A 459 -3.20 -7.86 -2.63
N ARG A 460 -2.92 -9.07 -2.15
CA ARG A 460 -1.76 -9.87 -2.58
C ARG A 460 -1.80 -10.21 -4.06
N GLU A 461 -2.97 -10.63 -4.56
CA GLU A 461 -3.20 -10.88 -5.99
C GLU A 461 -2.93 -9.63 -6.81
N TRP A 462 -3.47 -8.48 -6.39
CA TRP A 462 -3.25 -7.21 -7.04
C TRP A 462 -1.78 -6.78 -7.02
N VAL A 463 -1.10 -6.82 -5.86
CA VAL A 463 0.32 -6.46 -5.73
C VAL A 463 1.21 -7.32 -6.63
N ALA A 464 0.92 -8.62 -6.74
CA ALA A 464 1.69 -9.53 -7.58
C ALA A 464 1.69 -9.10 -9.06
N VAL A 465 0.59 -8.50 -9.52
CA VAL A 465 0.32 -8.11 -10.92
C VAL A 465 0.61 -6.62 -11.18
N ALA A 466 0.06 -5.73 -10.37
CA ALA A 466 0.13 -4.29 -10.56
C ALA A 466 1.56 -3.75 -10.38
N TYR A 467 2.30 -4.30 -9.41
CA TYR A 467 3.67 -3.85 -9.11
C TYR A 467 4.74 -4.63 -9.87
N ALA A 468 4.33 -5.56 -10.72
CA ALA A 468 5.25 -6.26 -11.58
C ALA A 468 5.84 -5.28 -12.63
N GLY A 469 7.14 -4.98 -12.47
CA GLY A 469 7.87 -4.06 -13.34
C GLY A 469 7.77 -2.58 -12.96
N ARG A 470 7.11 -2.23 -11.84
CA ARG A 470 7.15 -0.88 -11.26
C ARG A 470 8.42 -0.63 -10.44
#